data_AF-S7VEL0-F1
#
_entry.id   AF-S7VEL0-F1
#
_cell.length_a   1.000
_cell.length_b   1.000
_cell.length_c   1.000
_cell.angle_alpha   90.00
_cell.angle_beta   90.00
_cell.angle_gamma   90.00
#
_symmetry.space_group_name_H-M   'P 1'
#
loop_
_entity.id
_entity.type
_entity.pdbx_description
1 polymer ?
#
loop_
_entity_poly.entity_id
_entity_poly.type
_entity_poly.pdbx_seq_one_letter_code
_entity_poly.pdbx_strand_id
1 'polypeptide(L)'
;MMNHYFLLFLMLTLTVGCADRKTKTTSNENVETTSISAYNGTASITQGIATTISEAIYSCERGRKTDVGKITSTDQKEWIVPAETNYTNSEFPFAADLFNSCEGITYKTAEEALSHYDESNSIVIDQEGDLYTAYIFADNYFEMYVNGIPVGKDKVPFTEFNSSIVRFKAKKPFTVAMKLVDWEEHLGVGCEANRGKPFHAGDGGMVAVIKDAQNNIIAATDENWKAQTFYTAPIVDLGCVSEEGNYRYSKNCSTEGGQDGSSFYALHWEVPTDWMKTDFDDSNWPNATTFSNRTIGVDNKPSYTNFTSIFDDSKKDAQFIWSTNVVLDNEVLVRYIVN
;
A
#
# COMPACT_ATOMS: atom_id res chain seq x y z
N MET A 1 52.86 62.28 15.59
CA MET A 1 54.33 62.34 15.47
C MET A 1 54.89 61.41 16.55
N MET A 2 55.12 60.14 16.20
CA MET A 2 55.61 59.14 17.14
C MET A 2 56.51 58.15 16.39
N ASN A 3 57.66 57.92 17.00
CA ASN A 3 58.90 57.43 16.41
C ASN A 3 58.82 56.01 15.82
N HIS A 4 59.46 55.85 14.66
CA HIS A 4 59.92 54.58 14.14
C HIS A 4 61.11 54.07 14.96
N TYR A 5 61.02 52.85 15.48
CA TYR A 5 62.19 52.07 15.87
C TYR A 5 62.34 50.90 14.90
N PHE A 6 63.43 50.97 14.14
CA PHE A 6 63.94 49.95 13.25
C PHE A 6 64.72 48.94 14.10
N LEU A 7 64.29 47.69 14.17
CA LEU A 7 65.10 46.59 14.71
C LEU A 7 65.33 45.57 13.60
N LEU A 8 66.58 45.51 13.16
CA LEU A 8 67.14 44.58 12.21
C LEU A 8 67.63 43.36 13.00
N PHE A 9 67.08 42.16 12.77
CA PHE A 9 67.72 40.92 13.22
C PHE A 9 67.59 39.80 12.18
N LEU A 10 68.73 39.59 11.52
CA LEU A 10 69.33 38.40 10.93
C LEU A 10 68.44 37.21 10.54
N MET A 11 68.42 36.94 9.22
CA MET A 11 67.98 35.70 8.60
C MET A 11 68.70 34.46 9.15
N LEU A 12 67.94 33.41 9.43
CA LEU A 12 68.41 32.02 9.41
C LEU A 12 67.61 31.28 8.32
N THR A 13 68.26 30.97 7.21
CA THR A 13 67.71 30.18 6.11
C THR A 13 67.74 28.70 6.46
N LEU A 14 66.55 28.09 6.59
CA LEU A 14 66.36 26.63 6.61
C LEU A 14 65.53 26.23 5.38
N THR A 15 66.19 25.66 4.38
CA THR A 15 65.58 25.05 3.20
C THR A 15 65.36 23.57 3.45
N VAL A 16 64.12 23.11 3.64
CA VAL A 16 63.73 21.72 3.36
C VAL A 16 62.25 21.65 2.96
N GLY A 17 62.01 21.21 1.72
CA GLY A 17 60.93 20.29 1.33
C GLY A 17 59.50 20.81 1.28
N CYS A 18 59.06 21.21 0.07
CA CYS A 18 57.64 21.17 -0.28
C CYS A 18 57.16 19.71 -0.28
N ALA A 19 56.19 19.38 0.58
CA ALA A 19 55.39 18.17 0.47
C ALA A 19 53.97 18.61 0.07
N ASP A 20 53.62 18.34 -1.18
CA ASP A 20 52.30 18.57 -1.75
C ASP A 20 51.21 17.92 -0.90
N ARG A 21 50.29 18.74 -0.39
CA ARG A 21 48.99 18.28 0.10
C ARG A 21 48.20 17.77 -1.11
N LYS A 22 48.24 16.47 -1.35
CA LYS A 22 47.26 15.80 -2.20
C LYS A 22 45.90 15.84 -1.50
N THR A 23 45.04 16.72 -1.97
CA THR A 23 43.60 16.67 -1.76
C THR A 23 43.11 15.30 -2.23
N LYS A 24 42.66 14.44 -1.31
CA LYS A 24 41.92 13.24 -1.65
C LYS A 24 40.53 13.68 -2.13
N THR A 25 40.39 13.85 -3.43
CA THR A 25 39.09 13.81 -4.09
C THR A 25 38.64 12.35 -4.06
N THR A 26 37.85 11.98 -3.07
CA THR A 26 37.08 10.72 -3.12
C THR A 26 36.00 10.91 -4.16
N SER A 27 36.20 10.26 -5.31
CA SER A 27 35.23 10.05 -6.37
C SER A 27 33.97 9.39 -5.81
N ASN A 28 32.86 10.12 -5.85
CA ASN A 28 31.55 9.64 -5.42
C ASN A 28 30.64 9.49 -6.66
N GLU A 29 31.06 8.67 -7.63
CA GLU A 29 30.33 8.52 -8.92
C GLU A 29 30.24 7.07 -9.44
N ASN A 30 30.46 6.04 -8.62
CA ASN A 30 30.43 4.64 -9.11
C ASN A 30 29.66 3.64 -8.24
N VAL A 31 28.87 4.10 -7.25
CA VAL A 31 28.09 3.20 -6.38
C VAL A 31 26.60 3.15 -6.79
N GLU A 32 26.00 4.27 -7.18
CA GLU A 32 24.58 4.33 -7.62
C GLU A 32 24.31 3.56 -8.92
N THR A 33 25.24 3.61 -9.87
CA THR A 33 25.05 2.94 -11.19
C THR A 33 25.15 1.42 -11.10
N THR A 34 25.93 0.88 -10.16
CA THR A 34 26.07 -0.58 -9.98
C THR A 34 24.87 -1.22 -9.29
N SER A 35 24.23 -0.53 -8.34
CA SER A 35 23.07 -1.08 -7.62
C SER A 35 21.81 -1.13 -8.48
N ILE A 36 21.56 -0.09 -9.28
CA ILE A 36 20.42 -0.06 -10.22
C ILE A 36 20.56 -1.14 -11.29
N SER A 37 21.79 -1.42 -11.76
CA SER A 37 22.05 -2.46 -12.77
C SER A 37 21.74 -3.89 -12.32
N ALA A 38 21.46 -4.12 -11.03
CA ALA A 38 21.12 -5.44 -10.50
C ALA A 38 19.68 -5.86 -10.84
N TYR A 39 18.76 -4.91 -11.05
CA TYR A 39 17.38 -5.19 -11.43
C TYR A 39 17.18 -5.08 -12.94
N ASN A 40 16.65 -6.15 -13.54
CA ASN A 40 16.41 -6.27 -14.98
C ASN A 40 14.90 -6.39 -15.32
N GLY A 41 14.01 -6.05 -14.37
CA GLY A 41 12.56 -6.10 -14.58
C GLY A 41 12.02 -4.85 -15.26
N THR A 42 10.70 -4.70 -15.24
CA THR A 42 9.98 -3.66 -15.98
C THR A 42 9.61 -2.44 -15.14
N ALA A 43 9.84 -2.47 -13.83
CA ALA A 43 9.47 -1.37 -12.94
C ALA A 43 10.30 -0.11 -13.17
N SER A 44 9.68 1.03 -12.91
CA SER A 44 10.38 2.27 -12.63
C SER A 44 10.93 2.23 -11.21
N ILE A 45 12.20 2.61 -11.05
CA ILE A 45 12.90 2.53 -9.76
C ILE A 45 12.93 3.92 -9.11
N THR A 46 12.53 4.02 -7.86
CA THR A 46 12.76 5.21 -7.02
C THR A 46 13.70 4.86 -5.87
N GLN A 47 14.36 5.87 -5.29
CA GLN A 47 15.21 5.69 -4.12
C GLN A 47 15.02 6.84 -3.14
N GLY A 48 14.91 6.50 -1.85
CA GLY A 48 14.80 7.45 -0.76
C GLY A 48 13.39 7.99 -0.55
N ILE A 49 13.29 9.00 0.33
CA ILE A 49 12.02 9.51 0.83
C ILE A 49 11.36 10.45 -0.18
N ALA A 50 10.08 10.23 -0.44
CA ALA A 50 9.28 11.07 -1.32
C ALA A 50 9.01 12.45 -0.71
N THR A 51 8.71 13.43 -1.57
CA THR A 51 8.27 14.75 -1.12
C THR A 51 6.79 14.71 -0.77
N THR A 52 6.41 15.08 0.45
CA THR A 52 5.00 15.20 0.84
C THR A 52 4.30 16.30 0.02
N ILE A 53 3.17 15.95 -0.59
CA ILE A 53 2.32 16.88 -1.37
C ILE A 53 0.96 17.13 -0.72
N SER A 54 0.52 16.22 0.15
CA SER A 54 -0.66 16.39 0.99
C SER A 54 -0.38 15.75 2.34
N GLU A 55 -0.68 16.47 3.42
CA GLU A 55 -0.51 15.96 4.78
C GLU A 55 -1.84 15.53 5.37
N ALA A 56 -1.83 14.42 6.11
CA ALA A 56 -2.94 13.95 6.94
C ALA A 56 -4.31 14.08 6.24
N ILE A 57 -4.47 13.41 5.09
CA ILE A 57 -5.73 13.45 4.32
C ILE A 57 -6.93 12.92 5.13
N TYR A 58 -6.63 12.18 6.21
CA TYR A 58 -7.55 11.71 7.22
C TYR A 58 -6.94 11.87 8.63
N SER A 59 -7.80 12.15 9.61
CA SER A 59 -7.40 12.27 11.02
C SER A 59 -8.30 11.42 11.89
N CYS A 60 -7.67 10.62 12.76
CA CYS A 60 -8.33 9.77 13.73
C CYS A 60 -7.57 9.79 15.06
N GLU A 61 -8.29 9.72 16.18
CA GLU A 61 -7.65 9.59 17.48
C GLU A 61 -6.86 8.27 17.55
N ARG A 62 -5.56 8.34 17.88
CA ARG A 62 -4.61 7.21 17.85
C ARG A 62 -4.32 6.64 16.45
N GLY A 63 -4.86 7.25 15.40
CA GLY A 63 -4.52 6.92 14.03
C GLY A 63 -3.12 7.39 13.64
N ARG A 64 -2.51 6.67 12.68
CA ARG A 64 -1.25 7.04 12.04
C ARG A 64 -1.45 8.13 10.99
N LYS A 65 -0.37 8.82 10.62
CA LYS A 65 -0.39 9.91 9.64
C LYS A 65 -0.71 9.35 8.25
N THR A 66 -1.64 9.98 7.55
CA THR A 66 -2.12 9.57 6.22
C THR A 66 -1.65 10.56 5.16
N ASP A 67 -0.33 10.75 5.07
CA ASP A 67 0.24 11.63 4.06
C ASP A 67 0.17 11.01 2.67
N VAL A 68 0.27 11.88 1.66
CA VAL A 68 0.47 11.52 0.27
C VAL A 68 1.70 12.24 -0.25
N GLY A 69 2.58 11.50 -0.91
CA GLY A 69 3.84 11.96 -1.43
C GLY A 69 3.93 11.90 -2.95
N LYS A 70 5.01 12.50 -3.46
CA LYS A 70 5.44 12.36 -4.84
C LYS A 70 6.94 12.13 -4.92
N ILE A 71 7.36 11.22 -5.79
CA ILE A 71 8.77 10.92 -6.04
C ILE A 71 9.00 10.73 -7.55
N THR A 72 10.19 11.10 -8.02
CA THR A 72 10.60 10.91 -9.42
C THR A 72 11.50 9.68 -9.52
N SER A 73 11.18 8.77 -10.43
CA SER A 73 11.96 7.57 -10.70
C SER A 73 13.16 7.84 -11.61
N THR A 74 14.08 6.87 -11.68
CA THR A 74 15.31 6.93 -12.50
C THR A 74 15.05 7.06 -14.00
N ASP A 75 13.86 6.66 -14.47
CA ASP A 75 13.36 6.83 -15.84
C ASP A 75 12.54 8.13 -16.03
N GLN A 76 12.61 9.06 -15.08
CA GLN A 76 11.99 10.39 -15.11
C GLN A 76 10.45 10.41 -15.02
N LYS A 77 9.81 9.31 -14.63
CA LYS A 77 8.37 9.31 -14.32
C LYS A 77 8.11 9.84 -12.90
N GLU A 78 6.92 10.41 -12.68
CA GLU A 78 6.48 10.83 -11.36
C GLU A 78 5.49 9.81 -10.79
N TRP A 79 5.65 9.49 -9.50
CA TRP A 79 4.83 8.50 -8.79
C TRP A 79 4.21 9.13 -7.55
N ILE A 80 2.91 8.90 -7.38
CA ILE A 80 2.18 9.25 -6.15
C ILE A 80 2.27 8.07 -5.19
N VAL A 81 2.64 8.34 -3.94
CA VAL A 81 2.87 7.31 -2.92
C VAL A 81 2.04 7.62 -1.65
N PRO A 82 1.47 6.60 -0.96
CA PRO A 82 1.62 5.16 -1.23
C PRO A 82 0.93 4.69 -2.52
N ALA A 83 -0.11 5.38 -2.98
CA ALA A 83 -0.73 5.14 -4.29
C ALA A 83 -1.54 6.35 -4.75
N GLU A 84 -1.80 6.45 -6.06
CA GLU A 84 -2.84 7.34 -6.59
C GLU A 84 -4.22 6.76 -6.27
N THR A 85 -4.86 7.28 -5.22
CA THR A 85 -6.17 6.83 -4.72
C THR A 85 -7.28 7.84 -5.04
N ASN A 86 -8.52 7.36 -4.99
CA ASN A 86 -9.75 8.12 -5.05
C ASN A 86 -10.20 8.62 -3.66
N TYR A 87 -9.35 8.60 -2.63
CA TYR A 87 -9.76 8.94 -1.26
C TYR A 87 -10.46 10.32 -1.19
N THR A 88 -9.88 11.33 -1.83
CA THR A 88 -10.42 12.70 -1.88
C THR A 88 -11.44 12.93 -3.01
N ASN A 89 -11.68 11.93 -3.87
CA ASN A 89 -12.64 12.02 -4.96
C ASN A 89 -14.08 11.84 -4.43
N SER A 90 -14.87 12.91 -4.44
CA SER A 90 -16.27 12.89 -3.95
C SER A 90 -17.22 12.04 -4.78
N GLU A 91 -16.88 11.75 -6.05
CA GLU A 91 -17.70 10.90 -6.93
C GLU A 91 -17.54 9.41 -6.60
N PHE A 92 -16.51 9.06 -5.83
CA PHE A 92 -16.32 7.70 -5.32
C PHE A 92 -16.90 7.62 -3.90
N PRO A 93 -18.01 6.88 -3.69
CA PRO A 93 -18.65 6.81 -2.39
C PRO A 93 -17.77 6.13 -1.34
N PHE A 94 -17.79 6.64 -0.11
CA PHE A 94 -17.28 5.90 1.04
C PHE A 94 -18.21 4.73 1.38
N ALA A 95 -17.63 3.61 1.78
CA ALA A 95 -18.39 2.47 2.29
C ALA A 95 -19.04 2.81 3.65
N ALA A 96 -20.13 2.12 3.98
CA ALA A 96 -20.71 2.21 5.31
C ALA A 96 -19.88 1.39 6.31
N ASP A 97 -19.93 1.72 7.60
CA ASP A 97 -19.13 1.04 8.60
C ASP A 97 -19.77 -0.24 9.09
N LEU A 98 -19.01 -1.33 9.03
CA LEU A 98 -19.24 -2.52 9.87
C LEU A 98 -18.67 -2.26 11.27
N PHE A 99 -17.50 -1.63 11.34
CA PHE A 99 -16.86 -1.14 12.55
C PHE A 99 -15.88 -0.03 12.19
N ASN A 100 -15.91 1.09 12.91
CA ASN A 100 -14.98 2.20 12.73
C ASN A 100 -14.86 3.02 14.03
N SER A 101 -13.80 2.76 14.80
CA SER A 101 -13.55 3.43 16.08
C SER A 101 -13.27 4.92 15.93
N CYS A 102 -12.73 5.36 14.78
CA CYS A 102 -12.46 6.77 14.50
C CYS A 102 -13.74 7.62 14.45
N GLU A 103 -14.86 7.02 14.03
CA GLU A 103 -16.18 7.66 14.02
C GLU A 103 -17.06 7.25 15.22
N GLY A 104 -16.49 6.51 16.19
CA GLY A 104 -17.22 6.01 17.36
C GLY A 104 -18.19 4.85 17.06
N ILE A 105 -18.08 4.24 15.89
CA ILE A 105 -18.92 3.12 15.46
C ILE A 105 -18.28 1.81 15.88
N THR A 106 -18.83 1.16 16.91
CA THR A 106 -18.21 -0.03 17.51
C THR A 106 -19.18 -1.22 17.62
N TYR A 107 -19.96 -1.47 16.55
CA TYR A 107 -20.89 -2.58 16.46
C TYR A 107 -20.23 -3.92 16.80
N LYS A 108 -21.01 -4.82 17.39
CA LYS A 108 -20.56 -6.14 17.85
C LYS A 108 -20.92 -7.26 16.89
N THR A 109 -21.92 -7.06 16.04
CA THR A 109 -22.32 -8.05 15.04
C THR A 109 -22.70 -7.38 13.73
N ALA A 110 -22.69 -8.15 12.64
CA ALA A 110 -23.10 -7.65 11.33
C ALA A 110 -24.58 -7.26 11.32
N GLU A 111 -25.44 -7.97 12.05
CA GLU A 111 -26.87 -7.65 12.16
C GLU A 111 -27.09 -6.29 12.83
N GLU A 112 -26.32 -5.98 13.87
CA GLU A 112 -26.36 -4.66 14.52
C GLU A 112 -25.97 -3.56 13.52
N ALA A 113 -24.83 -3.73 12.83
CA ALA A 113 -24.37 -2.77 11.83
C ALA A 113 -25.39 -2.56 10.71
N LEU A 114 -25.98 -3.64 10.19
CA LEU A 114 -27.02 -3.57 9.16
C LEU A 114 -28.30 -2.88 9.63
N SER A 115 -28.63 -2.95 10.92
CA SER A 115 -29.81 -2.25 11.46
C SER A 115 -29.66 -0.72 11.44
N HIS A 116 -28.42 -0.24 11.31
CA HIS A 116 -28.06 1.16 11.18
C HIS A 116 -27.66 1.57 9.76
N TYR A 117 -27.72 0.65 8.80
CA TYR A 117 -27.35 0.93 7.41
C TYR A 117 -28.33 1.91 6.77
N ASP A 118 -27.82 3.01 6.21
CA ASP A 118 -28.59 3.94 5.40
C ASP A 118 -28.71 3.40 3.97
N GLU A 119 -29.93 3.04 3.56
CA GLU A 119 -30.21 2.49 2.24
C GLU A 119 -29.84 3.43 1.08
N SER A 120 -29.69 4.74 1.34
CA SER A 120 -29.19 5.69 0.34
C SER A 120 -27.72 5.48 -0.04
N ASN A 121 -26.96 4.73 0.76
CA ASN A 121 -25.59 4.31 0.45
C ASN A 121 -25.54 3.11 -0.52
N SER A 122 -26.68 2.49 -0.87
CA SER A 122 -26.72 1.37 -1.80
C SER A 122 -26.53 1.84 -3.25
N ILE A 123 -25.64 1.19 -3.99
CA ILE A 123 -25.35 1.55 -5.39
C ILE A 123 -26.13 0.65 -6.35
N VAL A 124 -26.91 1.25 -7.26
CA VAL A 124 -27.65 0.50 -8.28
C VAL A 124 -26.86 0.48 -9.58
N ILE A 125 -26.22 -0.65 -9.89
CA ILE A 125 -25.49 -0.86 -11.16
C ILE A 125 -26.47 -1.35 -12.22
N ASP A 126 -27.27 -2.35 -11.87
CA ASP A 126 -28.34 -2.89 -12.71
C ASP A 126 -29.68 -2.73 -12.00
N GLN A 127 -30.63 -1.99 -12.62
CA GLN A 127 -31.95 -1.74 -12.03
C GLN A 127 -32.71 -3.03 -11.69
N GLU A 128 -32.57 -4.02 -12.57
CA GLU A 128 -33.16 -5.37 -12.46
C GLU A 128 -32.17 -6.39 -11.85
N GLY A 129 -31.07 -5.94 -11.26
CA GLY A 129 -30.12 -6.79 -10.55
C GLY A 129 -30.64 -7.25 -9.19
N ASP A 130 -30.01 -8.30 -8.66
CA ASP A 130 -30.22 -8.75 -7.29
C ASP A 130 -29.41 -7.87 -6.32
N LEU A 131 -29.86 -7.80 -5.06
CA LEU A 131 -29.16 -7.08 -4.00
C LEU A 131 -28.06 -7.96 -3.41
N TYR A 132 -26.85 -7.41 -3.33
CA TYR A 132 -25.70 -8.01 -2.67
C TYR A 132 -25.16 -7.11 -1.57
N THR A 133 -24.62 -7.72 -0.52
CA THR A 133 -23.89 -7.04 0.56
C THR A 133 -22.48 -7.61 0.64
N ALA A 134 -21.48 -6.78 0.40
CA ALA A 134 -20.08 -7.11 0.64
C ALA A 134 -19.64 -6.59 2.02
N TYR A 135 -19.00 -7.47 2.79
CA TYR A 135 -18.31 -7.14 4.03
C TYR A 135 -16.82 -7.24 3.78
N ILE A 136 -16.07 -6.21 4.16
CA ILE A 136 -14.66 -6.07 3.80
C ILE A 136 -13.88 -5.65 5.04
N PHE A 137 -12.74 -6.31 5.26
CA PHE A 137 -11.70 -5.83 6.16
C PHE A 137 -10.41 -5.69 5.33
N ALA A 138 -9.75 -4.53 5.44
CA ALA A 138 -8.50 -4.26 4.76
C ALA A 138 -7.42 -3.86 5.80
N ASP A 139 -6.22 -4.38 5.57
CA ASP A 139 -4.97 -3.95 6.17
C ASP A 139 -4.20 -3.29 4.99
N ASN A 140 -4.30 -1.98 4.73
CA ASN A 140 -5.12 -1.00 5.43
C ASN A 140 -6.30 -0.45 4.61
N TYR A 141 -6.14 -0.22 3.30
CA TYR A 141 -7.10 0.55 2.50
C TYR A 141 -7.64 -0.22 1.29
N PHE A 142 -8.89 0.06 0.91
CA PHE A 142 -9.47 -0.46 -0.33
C PHE A 142 -10.32 0.58 -1.10
N GLU A 143 -10.41 0.36 -2.41
CA GLU A 143 -11.42 0.93 -3.31
C GLU A 143 -12.09 -0.21 -4.08
N MET A 144 -13.41 -0.36 -3.97
CA MET A 144 -14.16 -1.43 -4.62
C MET A 144 -14.96 -0.90 -5.81
N TYR A 145 -14.88 -1.65 -6.91
CA TYR A 145 -15.66 -1.46 -8.12
C TYR A 145 -16.47 -2.73 -8.42
N VAL A 146 -17.65 -2.55 -9.01
CA VAL A 146 -18.43 -3.64 -9.60
C VAL A 146 -18.77 -3.28 -11.04
N ASN A 147 -18.36 -4.12 -11.99
CA ASN A 147 -18.46 -3.85 -13.43
C ASN A 147 -17.86 -2.48 -13.84
N GLY A 148 -16.79 -2.06 -13.15
CA GLY A 148 -16.14 -0.77 -13.33
C GLY A 148 -16.84 0.44 -12.71
N ILE A 149 -17.98 0.25 -12.05
CA ILE A 149 -18.68 1.31 -11.29
C ILE A 149 -18.11 1.36 -9.87
N PRO A 150 -17.69 2.53 -9.36
CA PRO A 150 -17.23 2.67 -7.98
C PRO A 150 -18.41 2.42 -7.01
N VAL A 151 -18.26 1.45 -6.10
CA VAL A 151 -19.34 1.06 -5.17
C VAL A 151 -19.05 1.38 -3.71
N GLY A 152 -17.78 1.51 -3.34
CA GLY A 152 -17.40 1.88 -1.98
C GLY A 152 -15.88 1.90 -1.82
N LYS A 153 -15.36 2.90 -1.12
CA LYS A 153 -13.96 2.96 -0.69
C LYS A 153 -13.87 3.04 0.82
N ASP A 154 -12.74 2.63 1.36
CA ASP A 154 -12.51 2.67 2.79
C ASP A 154 -12.56 4.11 3.33
N LYS A 155 -13.06 4.28 4.54
CA LYS A 155 -13.06 5.57 5.26
C LYS A 155 -11.73 5.83 5.96
N VAL A 156 -11.00 4.78 6.37
CA VAL A 156 -9.74 4.91 7.11
C VAL A 156 -8.58 4.45 6.23
N PRO A 157 -7.69 5.36 5.79
CA PRO A 157 -6.55 4.98 4.94
C PRO A 157 -5.51 4.09 5.61
N PHE A 158 -5.23 4.31 6.89
CA PHE A 158 -4.12 3.65 7.59
C PHE A 158 -4.55 3.00 8.90
N THR A 159 -4.68 3.78 9.97
CA THR A 159 -5.17 3.28 11.27
C THR A 159 -6.04 4.34 11.95
N GLU A 160 -6.91 3.97 12.88
CA GLU A 160 -7.21 2.63 13.42
C GLU A 160 -7.88 1.68 12.40
N PHE A 161 -7.67 0.37 12.54
CA PHE A 161 -8.28 -0.62 11.65
C PHE A 161 -9.81 -0.61 11.74
N ASN A 162 -10.48 -0.64 10.60
CA ASN A 162 -11.93 -0.65 10.46
C ASN A 162 -12.40 -1.82 9.59
N SER A 163 -13.71 -1.98 9.46
CA SER A 163 -14.32 -2.88 8.50
C SER A 163 -15.57 -2.25 7.92
N SER A 164 -15.91 -2.65 6.70
CA SER A 164 -16.81 -1.90 5.82
C SER A 164 -17.93 -2.78 5.27
N ILE A 165 -19.05 -2.12 4.95
CA ILE A 165 -20.24 -2.67 4.30
C ILE A 165 -20.46 -1.91 3.00
N VAL A 166 -20.52 -2.65 1.89
CA VAL A 166 -20.91 -2.13 0.58
C VAL A 166 -22.15 -2.88 0.10
N ARG A 167 -23.25 -2.17 -0.18
CA ARG A 167 -24.44 -2.77 -0.80
C ARG A 167 -24.60 -2.28 -2.22
N PHE A 168 -24.91 -3.21 -3.11
CA PHE A 168 -25.12 -2.88 -4.52
C PHE A 168 -26.13 -3.82 -5.18
N LYS A 169 -26.73 -3.34 -6.28
CA LYS A 169 -27.58 -4.16 -7.16
C LYS A 169 -26.89 -4.44 -8.47
N ALA A 170 -26.71 -5.71 -8.82
CA ALA A 170 -26.06 -6.13 -10.08
C ALA A 170 -26.72 -7.39 -10.66
N LYS A 171 -26.58 -7.61 -11.96
CA LYS A 171 -26.89 -8.90 -12.61
C LYS A 171 -25.65 -9.78 -12.65
N LYS A 172 -25.83 -11.07 -12.41
CA LYS A 172 -24.78 -12.07 -12.64
C LYS A 172 -24.63 -12.40 -14.14
N PRO A 173 -23.42 -12.72 -14.62
CA PRO A 173 -22.16 -12.57 -13.88
C PRO A 173 -21.77 -11.10 -13.73
N PHE A 174 -21.06 -10.76 -12.66
CA PHE A 174 -20.46 -9.44 -12.46
C PHE A 174 -19.01 -9.55 -11.99
N THR A 175 -18.20 -8.57 -12.37
CA THR A 175 -16.80 -8.45 -11.97
C THR A 175 -16.69 -7.58 -10.74
N VAL A 176 -16.05 -8.10 -9.69
CA VAL A 176 -15.56 -7.31 -8.56
C VAL A 176 -14.10 -7.02 -8.80
N ALA A 177 -13.72 -5.75 -8.68
CA ALA A 177 -12.34 -5.30 -8.81
C ALA A 177 -12.02 -4.39 -7.62
N MET A 178 -10.85 -4.56 -6.99
CA MET A 178 -10.45 -3.73 -5.85
C MET A 178 -9.01 -3.25 -5.97
N LYS A 179 -8.79 -1.96 -5.72
CA LYS A 179 -7.45 -1.40 -5.48
C LYS A 179 -7.22 -1.47 -3.98
N LEU A 180 -6.09 -2.03 -3.58
CA LEU A 180 -5.70 -2.25 -2.20
C LEU A 180 -4.38 -1.53 -1.96
N VAL A 181 -4.27 -0.87 -0.80
CA VAL A 181 -3.07 -0.12 -0.42
C VAL A 181 -2.69 -0.49 1.00
N ASP A 182 -1.45 -0.96 1.18
CA ASP A 182 -0.75 -0.94 2.47
C ASP A 182 -0.20 0.49 2.63
N TRP A 183 -0.73 1.23 3.60
CA TRP A 183 -0.45 2.65 3.73
C TRP A 183 0.89 2.86 4.44
N GLU A 184 1.66 3.84 3.98
CA GLU A 184 2.99 4.08 4.53
C GLU A 184 3.04 5.41 5.32
N GLU A 185 3.80 5.42 6.42
CA GLU A 185 4.10 6.64 7.17
C GLU A 185 5.30 7.37 6.57
N HIS A 186 6.26 6.59 6.07
CA HIS A 186 7.46 7.06 5.42
C HIS A 186 7.33 6.92 3.91
N LEU A 187 6.95 8.03 3.29
CA LEU A 187 6.56 8.09 1.89
C LEU A 187 7.68 7.66 0.93
N GLY A 188 7.34 6.81 -0.04
CA GLY A 188 8.22 6.32 -1.11
C GLY A 188 9.07 5.12 -0.74
N VAL A 189 8.93 4.60 0.49
CA VAL A 189 9.73 3.46 0.98
C VAL A 189 8.91 2.39 1.72
N GLY A 190 7.58 2.43 1.71
CA GLY A 190 6.71 1.37 2.25
C GLY A 190 6.93 1.08 3.73
N CYS A 191 7.30 2.11 4.50
CA CYS A 191 7.73 1.94 5.88
C CYS A 191 6.85 2.70 6.87
N GLU A 192 6.82 2.15 8.08
CA GLU A 192 6.14 2.72 9.23
C GLU A 192 7.01 2.63 10.50
N ALA A 193 6.75 3.50 11.48
CA ALA A 193 7.40 3.36 12.77
C ALA A 193 6.78 2.18 13.54
N ASN A 194 7.55 1.11 13.79
CA ASN A 194 7.07 -0.06 14.51
C ASN A 194 8.21 -0.94 15.05
N ARG A 195 7.94 -1.77 16.05
CA ARG A 195 8.88 -2.77 16.63
C ARG A 195 10.27 -2.19 16.98
N GLY A 196 10.32 -0.93 17.40
CA GLY A 196 11.56 -0.23 17.77
C GLY A 196 12.42 0.23 16.59
N LYS A 197 11.91 0.19 15.36
CA LYS A 197 12.54 0.71 14.15
C LYS A 197 11.70 1.87 13.60
N PRO A 198 12.31 3.02 13.26
CA PRO A 198 11.61 4.09 12.54
C PRO A 198 11.13 3.63 11.16
N PHE A 199 11.92 2.81 10.47
CA PHE A 199 11.55 2.28 9.15
C PHE A 199 11.33 0.77 9.26
N HIS A 200 10.10 0.34 9.56
CA HIS A 200 9.68 -1.06 9.51
C HIS A 200 8.79 -1.28 8.30
N ALA A 201 8.97 -2.39 7.57
CA ALA A 201 8.00 -2.78 6.55
C ALA A 201 6.68 -3.16 7.24
N GLY A 202 5.59 -2.51 6.85
CA GLY A 202 4.24 -2.89 7.24
C GLY A 202 3.82 -4.20 6.60
N ASP A 203 2.62 -4.67 6.93
CA ASP A 203 1.99 -5.75 6.18
C ASP A 203 0.60 -5.32 5.74
N GLY A 204 0.27 -5.69 4.50
CA GLY A 204 -1.06 -5.49 3.94
C GLY A 204 -1.98 -6.68 4.17
N GLY A 205 -3.03 -6.76 3.36
CA GLY A 205 -3.94 -7.91 3.31
C GLY A 205 -5.40 -7.48 3.25
N MET A 206 -6.22 -8.25 2.54
CA MET A 206 -7.65 -7.97 2.46
C MET A 206 -8.45 -9.26 2.51
N VAL A 207 -9.58 -9.21 3.22
CA VAL A 207 -10.56 -10.29 3.27
C VAL A 207 -11.95 -9.73 3.00
N ALA A 208 -12.71 -10.41 2.16
CA ALA A 208 -14.05 -9.99 1.82
C ALA A 208 -15.02 -11.16 1.64
N VAL A 209 -16.26 -10.92 2.03
CA VAL A 209 -17.39 -11.86 1.86
C VAL A 209 -18.55 -11.13 1.23
N ILE A 210 -19.09 -11.68 0.14
CA ILE A 210 -20.27 -11.16 -0.52
C ILE A 210 -21.44 -12.10 -0.24
N LYS A 211 -22.53 -11.56 0.26
CA LYS A 211 -23.79 -12.27 0.54
C LYS A 211 -24.92 -11.75 -0.35
N ASP A 212 -25.83 -12.63 -0.73
CA ASP A 212 -27.11 -12.25 -1.35
C ASP A 212 -28.13 -11.75 -0.32
N ALA A 213 -29.29 -11.30 -0.78
CA ALA A 213 -30.39 -10.82 0.07
C ALA A 213 -30.98 -11.90 1.01
N GLN A 214 -30.66 -13.18 0.80
CA GLN A 214 -31.04 -14.30 1.67
C GLN A 214 -29.92 -14.70 2.64
N ASN A 215 -28.83 -13.92 2.71
CA ASN A 215 -27.63 -14.15 3.51
C ASN A 215 -26.80 -15.38 3.09
N ASN A 216 -26.95 -15.89 1.86
CA ASN A 216 -26.06 -16.92 1.35
C ASN A 216 -24.74 -16.30 0.88
N ILE A 217 -23.61 -16.94 1.20
CA ILE A 217 -22.28 -16.50 0.74
C ILE A 217 -22.10 -16.87 -0.73
N ILE A 218 -22.24 -15.88 -1.62
CA ILE A 218 -22.09 -16.05 -3.07
C ILE A 218 -20.63 -15.96 -3.53
N ALA A 219 -19.80 -15.19 -2.83
CA ALA A 219 -18.36 -15.11 -3.07
C ALA A 219 -17.62 -14.83 -1.75
N ALA A 220 -16.38 -15.30 -1.66
CA ALA A 220 -15.45 -15.01 -0.58
C ALA A 220 -14.05 -14.88 -1.20
N THR A 221 -13.15 -14.17 -0.53
CA THR A 221 -11.75 -14.08 -0.94
C THR A 221 -11.03 -15.42 -0.74
N ASP A 222 -10.33 -15.87 -1.77
CA ASP A 222 -9.55 -17.11 -1.82
C ASP A 222 -8.49 -17.03 -2.94
N GLU A 223 -7.74 -18.10 -3.16
CA GLU A 223 -6.69 -18.18 -4.20
C GLU A 223 -7.23 -18.13 -5.65
N ASN A 224 -8.54 -18.10 -5.87
CA ASN A 224 -9.14 -18.00 -7.21
C ASN A 224 -9.30 -16.55 -7.66
N TRP A 225 -9.09 -15.58 -6.77
CA TRP A 225 -8.97 -14.18 -7.14
C TRP A 225 -7.69 -13.93 -7.93
N LYS A 226 -7.70 -12.96 -8.85
CA LYS A 226 -6.47 -12.40 -9.43
C LYS A 226 -5.89 -11.37 -8.48
N ALA A 227 -4.56 -11.28 -8.41
CA ALA A 227 -3.84 -10.27 -7.63
C ALA A 227 -2.53 -9.86 -8.31
N GLN A 228 -2.37 -8.57 -8.58
CA GLN A 228 -1.17 -8.01 -9.21
C GLN A 228 -0.66 -6.82 -8.40
N THR A 229 0.60 -6.87 -7.96
CA THR A 229 1.28 -5.75 -7.26
C THR A 229 1.71 -4.67 -8.23
N PHE A 230 1.61 -3.39 -7.88
CA PHE A 230 2.00 -2.20 -8.66
C PHE A 230 2.97 -1.27 -7.93
N TYR A 231 3.23 -1.53 -6.65
CA TYR A 231 4.21 -0.82 -5.86
C TYR A 231 4.84 -1.80 -4.86
N THR A 232 6.16 -1.96 -4.88
CA THR A 232 6.90 -2.82 -3.95
C THR A 232 8.00 -2.04 -3.21
N ALA A 233 7.94 -2.00 -1.89
CA ALA A 233 8.87 -1.30 -1.00
C ALA A 233 8.77 -1.83 0.46
N PRO A 234 9.76 -1.59 1.34
CA PRO A 234 11.12 -1.14 1.05
C PRO A 234 11.97 -2.23 0.38
N ILE A 235 12.90 -1.84 -0.48
CA ILE A 235 13.91 -2.75 -1.04
C ILE A 235 15.30 -2.24 -0.67
N VAL A 236 16.07 -3.05 0.06
CA VAL A 236 17.45 -2.69 0.45
C VAL A 236 18.46 -3.02 -0.65
N ASP A 237 18.23 -4.13 -1.36
CA ASP A 237 19.11 -4.64 -2.41
C ASP A 237 18.28 -5.04 -3.63
N LEU A 238 18.46 -4.34 -4.75
CA LEU A 238 17.74 -4.63 -5.99
C LEU A 238 18.06 -6.02 -6.58
N GLY A 239 19.10 -6.71 -6.11
CA GLY A 239 19.37 -8.11 -6.47
C GLY A 239 18.40 -9.13 -5.85
N CYS A 240 17.57 -8.74 -4.88
CA CYS A 240 16.61 -9.65 -4.22
C CYS A 240 15.27 -9.79 -4.95
N VAL A 241 15.00 -8.88 -5.89
CA VAL A 241 13.77 -8.83 -6.68
C VAL A 241 13.96 -9.46 -8.06
N SER A 242 12.88 -9.99 -8.62
CA SER A 242 12.88 -10.57 -9.98
C SER A 242 11.49 -10.57 -10.58
N GLU A 243 11.40 -10.52 -11.91
CA GLU A 243 10.15 -10.76 -12.64
C GLU A 243 10.23 -12.07 -13.43
N GLU A 244 9.15 -12.85 -13.41
CA GLU A 244 8.99 -14.07 -14.22
C GLU A 244 7.58 -14.06 -14.85
N GLY A 245 7.51 -13.77 -16.15
CA GLY A 245 6.22 -13.47 -16.78
C GLY A 245 5.60 -12.22 -16.13
N ASN A 246 4.38 -12.34 -15.59
CA ASN A 246 3.71 -11.26 -14.85
C ASN A 246 3.88 -11.33 -13.33
N TYR A 247 4.61 -12.33 -12.83
CA TYR A 247 4.94 -12.41 -11.42
C TYR A 247 6.05 -11.40 -11.09
N ARG A 248 5.83 -10.60 -10.05
CA ARG A 248 6.76 -9.60 -9.51
C ARG A 248 7.19 -10.07 -8.13
N TYR A 249 8.37 -10.69 -8.02
CA TYR A 249 8.81 -11.36 -6.81
C TYR A 249 9.74 -10.50 -5.96
N SER A 250 9.49 -10.54 -4.66
CA SER A 250 10.33 -9.94 -3.61
C SER A 250 10.61 -10.91 -2.45
N LYS A 251 10.36 -12.22 -2.63
CA LYS A 251 10.47 -13.25 -1.58
C LYS A 251 11.87 -13.39 -0.96
N ASN A 252 12.92 -13.01 -1.69
CA ASN A 252 14.30 -13.07 -1.21
C ASN A 252 14.75 -11.75 -0.56
N CYS A 253 13.88 -10.74 -0.54
CA CYS A 253 14.16 -9.43 0.03
C CYS A 253 14.04 -9.45 1.54
N SER A 254 14.83 -8.60 2.19
CA SER A 254 14.72 -8.37 3.62
C SER A 254 13.43 -7.60 3.94
N THR A 255 12.71 -8.04 4.96
CA THR A 255 11.54 -7.35 5.53
C THR A 255 11.86 -6.68 6.88
N GLU A 256 13.13 -6.67 7.27
CA GLU A 256 13.54 -6.17 8.58
C GLU A 256 13.42 -4.64 8.69
N GLY A 257 13.49 -3.92 7.58
CA GLY A 257 13.59 -2.46 7.59
C GLY A 257 14.91 -1.96 8.21
N GLY A 258 14.92 -0.75 8.77
CA GLY A 258 16.13 -0.10 9.27
C GLY A 258 15.90 1.14 10.13
N GLN A 259 16.99 1.86 10.38
CA GLN A 259 16.97 3.12 11.15
C GLN A 259 16.88 4.35 10.24
N ASP A 260 17.16 4.18 8.95
CA ASP A 260 17.12 5.22 7.94
C ASP A 260 16.68 4.58 6.61
N GLY A 261 15.62 5.12 6.01
CA GLY A 261 15.08 4.68 4.72
C GLY A 261 15.64 5.45 3.52
N SER A 262 16.55 6.42 3.72
CA SER A 262 17.09 7.28 2.65
C SER A 262 17.76 6.52 1.50
N SER A 263 18.22 5.29 1.75
CA SER A 263 18.86 4.42 0.76
C SER A 263 17.96 3.31 0.22
N PHE A 264 16.74 3.16 0.75
CA PHE A 264 15.81 2.14 0.30
C PHE A 264 15.28 2.47 -1.09
N TYR A 265 15.13 1.43 -1.89
CA TYR A 265 14.51 1.48 -3.20
C TYR A 265 13.04 1.10 -3.12
N ALA A 266 12.33 1.49 -4.17
CA ALA A 266 10.99 1.08 -4.47
C ALA A 266 10.85 0.77 -5.96
N LEU A 267 10.00 -0.20 -6.28
CA LEU A 267 9.62 -0.56 -7.63
C LEU A 267 8.19 -0.15 -7.89
N HIS A 268 7.96 0.53 -9.02
CA HIS A 268 6.65 1.01 -9.42
C HIS A 268 6.29 0.52 -10.82
N TRP A 269 5.03 0.15 -11.02
CA TRP A 269 4.49 -0.20 -12.33
C TRP A 269 3.21 0.59 -12.60
N GLU A 270 2.99 0.95 -13.86
CA GLU A 270 1.79 1.69 -14.23
C GLU A 270 0.54 0.80 -14.05
N VAL A 271 -0.46 1.34 -13.35
CA VAL A 271 -1.78 0.72 -13.24
C VAL A 271 -2.46 0.77 -14.63
N PRO A 272 -2.90 -0.37 -15.19
CA PRO A 272 -3.55 -0.38 -16.50
C PRO A 272 -4.83 0.46 -16.47
N THR A 273 -5.08 1.22 -17.53
CA THR A 273 -6.37 1.88 -17.71
C THR A 273 -7.49 0.84 -17.79
N ASP A 274 -8.70 1.19 -17.32
CA ASP A 274 -9.88 0.33 -17.42
C ASP A 274 -9.75 -1.05 -16.75
N TRP A 275 -8.73 -1.26 -15.90
CA TRP A 275 -8.47 -2.52 -15.18
C TRP A 275 -9.63 -2.99 -14.32
N MET A 276 -10.64 -2.16 -14.05
CA MET A 276 -11.84 -2.44 -13.25
C MET A 276 -13.04 -2.89 -14.10
N LYS A 277 -13.00 -2.74 -15.43
CA LYS A 277 -14.12 -3.07 -16.34
C LYS A 277 -14.28 -4.58 -16.53
N THR A 278 -15.45 -4.98 -17.03
CA THR A 278 -15.82 -6.38 -17.27
C THR A 278 -15.07 -7.01 -18.43
N ASP A 279 -14.64 -6.22 -19.41
CA ASP A 279 -13.93 -6.65 -20.62
C ASP A 279 -12.40 -6.58 -20.51
N PHE A 280 -11.87 -6.15 -19.36
CA PHE A 280 -10.44 -6.17 -19.09
C PHE A 280 -9.93 -7.62 -18.99
N ASP A 281 -8.91 -7.93 -19.80
CA ASP A 281 -8.25 -9.23 -19.85
C ASP A 281 -7.20 -9.36 -18.73
N ASP A 282 -7.59 -10.00 -17.63
CA ASP A 282 -6.73 -10.35 -16.50
C ASP A 282 -6.22 -11.80 -16.57
N SER A 283 -6.33 -12.48 -17.72
CA SER A 283 -5.88 -13.88 -17.86
C SER A 283 -4.40 -14.06 -17.56
N ASN A 284 -3.63 -13.01 -17.79
CA ASN A 284 -2.19 -12.92 -17.56
C ASN A 284 -1.83 -12.54 -16.12
N TRP A 285 -2.77 -12.10 -15.28
CA TRP A 285 -2.50 -11.77 -13.89
C TRP A 285 -2.31 -13.04 -13.05
N PRO A 286 -1.36 -13.02 -12.09
CA PRO A 286 -1.24 -14.06 -11.08
C PRO A 286 -2.54 -14.23 -10.29
N ASN A 287 -2.76 -15.46 -9.82
CA ASN A 287 -3.73 -15.70 -8.77
C ASN A 287 -3.24 -15.13 -7.44
N ALA A 288 -4.17 -14.81 -6.56
CA ALA A 288 -3.91 -14.32 -5.23
C ALA A 288 -3.19 -15.36 -4.38
N THR A 289 -2.31 -14.89 -3.50
CA THR A 289 -1.76 -15.71 -2.42
C THR A 289 -2.64 -15.56 -1.19
N THR A 290 -2.92 -16.67 -0.51
CA THR A 290 -3.70 -16.67 0.73
C THR A 290 -2.79 -16.58 1.96
N PHE A 291 -3.24 -15.84 2.97
CA PHE A 291 -2.52 -15.62 4.22
C PHE A 291 -3.42 -15.94 5.41
N SER A 292 -2.82 -16.39 6.51
CA SER A 292 -3.55 -16.71 7.74
C SER A 292 -3.84 -15.47 8.58
N ASN A 293 -4.88 -15.49 9.41
CA ASN A 293 -5.18 -14.43 10.38
C ASN A 293 -3.97 -14.08 11.27
N ARG A 294 -3.17 -15.10 11.62
CA ARG A 294 -1.93 -14.94 12.39
C ARG A 294 -0.85 -14.19 11.61
N THR A 295 -0.78 -14.40 10.30
CA THR A 295 0.17 -13.71 9.42
C THR A 295 -0.13 -12.21 9.38
N ILE A 296 -1.41 -11.86 9.19
CA ILE A 296 -1.91 -10.47 9.14
C ILE A 296 -1.99 -9.83 10.54
N GLY A 297 -1.98 -10.64 11.60
CA GLY A 297 -2.01 -10.15 12.98
C GLY A 297 -3.35 -9.55 13.41
N VAL A 298 -4.47 -10.13 12.98
CA VAL A 298 -5.82 -9.59 13.25
C VAL A 298 -6.45 -10.03 14.58
N ASP A 299 -5.80 -10.92 15.33
CA ASP A 299 -6.33 -11.55 16.55
C ASP A 299 -6.71 -10.56 17.68
N ASN A 300 -6.24 -9.32 17.61
CA ASN A 300 -6.52 -8.26 18.58
C ASN A 300 -7.28 -7.06 17.98
N LYS A 301 -7.80 -7.17 16.75
CA LYS A 301 -8.48 -6.09 16.03
C LYS A 301 -10.00 -6.28 16.13
N PRO A 302 -10.76 -5.46 16.88
CA PRO A 302 -12.22 -5.63 17.01
C PRO A 302 -12.98 -5.45 15.69
N SER A 303 -12.43 -4.68 14.76
CA SER A 303 -12.90 -4.55 13.37
C SER A 303 -12.93 -5.87 12.60
N TYR A 304 -12.11 -6.85 13.02
CA TYR A 304 -12.13 -8.22 12.51
C TYR A 304 -12.83 -9.18 13.47
N THR A 305 -12.35 -9.23 14.71
CA THR A 305 -12.71 -10.27 15.71
C THR A 305 -14.16 -10.21 16.19
N ASN A 306 -14.86 -9.08 16.07
CA ASN A 306 -16.31 -9.03 16.31
C ASN A 306 -17.12 -9.74 15.20
N PHE A 307 -16.52 -9.94 14.02
CA PHE A 307 -17.19 -10.39 12.81
C PHE A 307 -16.58 -11.68 12.25
N THR A 308 -16.03 -12.54 13.11
CA THR A 308 -15.56 -13.87 12.73
C THR A 308 -16.69 -14.76 12.18
N SER A 309 -17.95 -14.49 12.54
CA SER A 309 -19.11 -15.14 11.88
C SER A 309 -19.32 -14.73 10.42
N ILE A 310 -18.66 -13.65 9.97
CA ILE A 310 -18.63 -13.21 8.58
C ILE A 310 -17.34 -13.70 7.93
N PHE A 311 -16.18 -13.31 8.48
CA PHE A 311 -14.89 -13.55 7.85
C PHE A 311 -14.37 -14.98 8.05
N ASP A 312 -14.55 -15.55 9.26
CA ASP A 312 -14.17 -16.92 9.61
C ASP A 312 -15.38 -17.89 9.62
N ASP A 313 -16.31 -17.76 8.66
CA ASP A 313 -17.52 -18.60 8.64
C ASP A 313 -17.15 -20.09 8.55
N SER A 314 -17.59 -20.87 9.55
CA SER A 314 -17.29 -22.31 9.67
C SER A 314 -17.61 -23.17 8.44
N LYS A 315 -18.48 -22.71 7.54
CA LYS A 315 -18.86 -23.43 6.31
C LYS A 315 -18.12 -22.91 5.08
N LYS A 316 -17.82 -21.61 5.03
CA LYS A 316 -17.16 -20.95 3.90
C LYS A 316 -16.29 -19.80 4.41
N ASP A 317 -15.16 -20.22 4.96
CA ASP A 317 -14.12 -19.37 5.53
C ASP A 317 -13.49 -18.50 4.44
N ALA A 318 -13.45 -17.19 4.63
CA ALA A 318 -12.82 -16.27 3.72
C ALA A 318 -11.33 -16.17 4.06
N GLN A 319 -10.46 -16.25 3.07
CA GLN A 319 -9.03 -16.13 3.29
C GLN A 319 -8.59 -14.68 3.08
N PHE A 320 -7.63 -14.22 3.88
CA PHE A 320 -6.90 -13.02 3.52
C PHE A 320 -6.15 -13.27 2.22
N ILE A 321 -6.27 -12.34 1.27
CA ILE A 321 -5.61 -12.40 -0.02
C ILE A 321 -4.71 -11.19 -0.23
N TRP A 322 -3.63 -11.40 -0.97
CA TRP A 322 -2.75 -10.37 -1.49
C TRP A 322 -2.04 -10.85 -2.76
N SER A 323 -1.08 -10.07 -3.26
CA SER A 323 -0.08 -10.54 -4.24
C SER A 323 0.93 -11.50 -3.59
N THR A 324 2.08 -11.72 -4.22
CA THR A 324 3.05 -12.73 -3.77
C THR A 324 3.77 -12.39 -2.46
N ASN A 325 3.72 -11.13 -2.00
CA ASN A 325 4.36 -10.71 -0.76
C ASN A 325 3.49 -9.71 0.01
N VAL A 326 2.87 -10.19 1.09
CA VAL A 326 2.01 -9.35 1.96
C VAL A 326 2.76 -8.24 2.70
N VAL A 327 4.08 -8.31 2.81
CA VAL A 327 4.88 -7.37 3.60
C VAL A 327 5.51 -6.26 2.75
N LEU A 328 5.80 -6.54 1.47
CA LEU A 328 6.53 -5.58 0.63
C LEU A 328 5.71 -5.05 -0.54
N ASP A 329 4.60 -5.69 -0.91
CA ASP A 329 3.75 -5.19 -1.99
C ASP A 329 2.73 -4.21 -1.40
N ASN A 330 2.91 -2.92 -1.67
CA ASN A 330 2.18 -1.83 -1.02
C ASN A 330 0.97 -1.33 -1.83
N GLU A 331 0.94 -1.55 -3.15
CA GLU A 331 -0.26 -1.32 -3.98
C GLU A 331 -0.58 -2.61 -4.73
N VAL A 332 -1.77 -3.15 -4.56
CA VAL A 332 -2.22 -4.39 -5.21
C VAL A 332 -3.60 -4.21 -5.81
N LEU A 333 -3.79 -4.67 -7.04
CA LEU A 333 -5.11 -4.77 -7.66
C LEU A 333 -5.58 -6.21 -7.64
N VAL A 334 -6.81 -6.43 -7.20
CA VAL A 334 -7.45 -7.75 -7.21
C VAL A 334 -8.72 -7.76 -8.04
N ARG A 335 -9.02 -8.90 -8.68
CA ARG A 335 -10.20 -9.09 -9.53
C ARG A 335 -10.81 -10.47 -9.37
N TYR A 336 -12.13 -10.55 -9.44
CA TYR A 336 -12.88 -11.80 -9.42
C TYR A 336 -14.22 -11.68 -10.14
N ILE A 337 -14.62 -12.73 -10.86
CA ILE A 337 -15.92 -12.81 -11.51
C ILE A 337 -16.86 -13.65 -10.65
N VAL A 338 -17.92 -13.02 -10.16
CA VAL A 338 -19.02 -13.70 -9.49
C VAL A 338 -19.98 -14.23 -10.54
N ASN A 339 -20.17 -15.55 -10.57
CA ASN A 339 -21.03 -16.25 -11.53
C ASN A 339 -22.47 -16.44 -11.07
#